data_AF-A0A0B7BX24-F1
#
_entry.id   AF-A0A0B7BX24-F1
#
_cell.length_a   1.000
_cell.length_b   1.000
_cell.length_c   1.000
_cell.angle_alpha   90.00
_cell.angle_beta   90.00
_cell.angle_gamma   90.00
#
_symmetry.space_group_name_H-M   'P 1'
#
loop_
_entity.id
_entity.type
_entity.pdbx_description
1 polymer ?
#
loop_
_entity_poly.entity_id
_entity_poly.type
_entity_poly.pdbx_seq_one_letter_code
_entity_poly.pdbx_strand_id
1 'polypeptide(L)'
;HKQPTIMAIPPPDQVCLMDQGQGEETPSPRCLQHCLSPTSLAARLEGEDGIDCYGNEREFLAEQARFYNNKLLSDVILQVEGDKYFAHKLVLVKSSQVFERMFT
;
A
#
# COMPACT_ATOMS: atom_id res chain seq x y z
N HIS A 1 24.80 38.17 42.57
CA HIS A 1 23.73 37.17 42.83
C HIS A 1 22.97 36.92 41.54
N LYS A 2 23.23 35.80 40.84
CA LYS A 2 22.53 35.40 39.60
C LYS A 2 21.56 34.27 39.93
N GLN A 3 20.28 34.44 39.61
CA GLN A 3 19.28 33.37 39.65
C GLN A 3 19.54 32.38 38.51
N PRO A 4 19.28 31.06 38.67
CA PRO A 4 19.31 30.13 37.56
C PRO A 4 17.97 30.19 36.80
N THR A 5 18.05 30.47 35.50
CA THR A 5 16.93 30.32 34.57
C THR A 5 16.65 28.83 34.36
N ILE A 6 15.50 28.35 34.83
CA ILE A 6 15.00 27.01 34.48
C ILE A 6 14.59 27.05 32.99
N MET A 7 15.29 26.28 32.15
CA MET A 7 14.82 26.00 30.80
C MET A 7 13.73 24.93 30.89
N ALA A 8 12.48 25.34 30.70
CA ALA A 8 11.39 24.41 30.47
C ALA A 8 11.60 23.75 29.11
N ILE A 9 11.90 22.45 29.09
CA ILE A 9 11.93 21.65 27.87
C ILE A 9 10.46 21.37 27.50
N PRO A 10 9.97 21.77 26.32
CA PRO A 10 8.61 21.48 25.90
C PRO A 10 8.44 19.97 25.66
N PRO A 11 7.25 19.40 25.92
CA PRO A 11 6.96 17.99 25.64
C PRO A 11 7.08 17.69 24.13
N PRO A 12 7.45 16.47 23.73
CA PRO A 12 7.84 16.16 22.35
C PRO A 12 6.68 16.11 21.33
N ASP A 13 5.46 16.53 21.68
CA ASP A 13 4.29 16.27 20.82
C ASP A 13 3.61 17.51 20.23
N GLN A 14 4.21 18.71 20.27
CA GLN A 14 3.58 19.89 19.65
C GLN A 14 4.57 20.86 19.03
N VAL A 15 5.07 20.55 17.83
CA VAL A 15 5.31 21.57 16.79
C VAL A 15 5.16 20.91 15.40
N CYS A 16 3.93 20.81 14.88
CA CYS A 16 3.76 20.88 13.44
C CYS A 16 3.60 22.37 13.11
N LEU A 17 4.70 22.99 12.64
CA LEU A 17 4.61 24.28 11.96
C LEU A 17 3.57 24.11 10.84
N MET A 18 2.46 24.85 10.90
CA MET A 18 1.67 25.08 9.69
C MET A 18 2.43 26.13 8.88
N ASP A 19 3.24 25.65 7.93
CA ASP A 19 3.82 26.50 6.89
C ASP A 19 2.67 27.04 6.05
N GLN A 20 2.37 28.33 6.22
CA GLN A 20 1.52 29.07 5.29
C GLN A 20 2.33 29.34 4.02
N GLY A 21 2.27 28.39 3.10
CA GLY A 21 2.75 28.54 1.72
C GLY A 21 1.65 28.15 0.75
N GLN A 22 1.01 29.12 0.11
CA GLN A 22 0.18 28.88 -1.07
C GLN A 22 1.07 28.31 -2.20
N GLY A 23 0.85 27.05 -2.54
CA GLY A 23 1.40 26.41 -3.73
C GLY A 23 0.75 25.05 -3.91
N GLU A 24 0.15 24.80 -5.07
CA GLU A 24 -0.40 23.49 -5.47
C GLU A 24 0.66 22.38 -5.30
N GLU A 25 0.59 21.63 -4.20
CA GLU A 25 1.22 20.32 -4.09
C GLU A 25 0.16 19.25 -4.27
N THR A 26 0.16 18.65 -5.46
CA THR A 26 -0.48 17.36 -5.73
C THR A 26 -0.05 16.34 -4.66
N PRO A 27 -0.95 15.66 -3.94
CA PRO A 27 -0.54 14.79 -2.85
C PRO A 27 0.23 13.57 -3.38
N SER A 28 1.47 13.43 -2.93
CA SER A 28 2.36 12.30 -3.18
C SER A 28 1.77 10.98 -2.62
N PRO A 29 1.93 9.82 -3.31
CA PRO A 29 1.14 8.60 -3.07
C PRO A 29 1.63 7.76 -1.87
N ARG A 30 2.14 8.38 -0.80
CA ARG A 30 2.60 7.66 0.40
C ARG A 30 1.50 7.34 1.43
N CYS A 31 0.22 7.48 1.07
CA CYS A 31 -0.85 7.53 2.07
C CYS A 31 -1.22 6.20 2.75
N LEU A 32 -0.99 5.02 2.18
CA LEU A 32 -1.52 3.79 2.80
C LEU A 32 -0.85 3.41 4.13
N GLN A 33 0.41 3.80 4.37
CA GLN A 33 1.06 3.55 5.67
C GLN A 33 0.62 4.53 6.76
N HIS A 34 0.15 5.72 6.39
CA HIS A 34 -0.27 6.75 7.34
C HIS A 34 -1.75 6.64 7.75
N CYS A 35 -2.54 5.84 7.05
CA CYS A 35 -3.99 5.68 7.28
C CYS A 35 -4.37 4.51 8.22
N LEU A 36 -3.41 3.73 8.71
CA LEU A 36 -3.67 2.56 9.56
C LEU A 36 -3.53 2.84 11.05
N SER A 37 -3.26 4.09 11.45
CA SER A 37 -3.37 4.45 12.87
C SER A 37 -4.85 4.44 13.27
N PRO A 38 -5.20 3.92 14.47
CA PRO A 38 -6.59 3.87 14.93
C PRO A 38 -7.30 5.25 14.84
N THR A 39 -6.55 6.32 15.12
CA THR A 39 -7.04 7.70 15.09
C THR A 39 -7.31 8.20 13.67
N SER A 40 -6.45 7.88 12.70
CA SER A 40 -6.65 8.27 11.31
C SER A 40 -7.84 7.53 10.68
N LEU A 41 -8.06 6.27 11.07
CA LEU A 41 -9.19 5.50 10.58
C LEU A 41 -10.51 6.05 11.11
N ALA A 42 -10.58 6.35 12.41
CA ALA A 42 -11.77 6.95 13.04
C ALA A 42 -12.19 8.27 12.37
N ALA A 43 -11.22 9.16 12.11
CA ALA A 43 -11.49 10.43 11.44
C ALA A 43 -12.02 10.26 10.01
N ARG A 44 -11.61 9.22 9.27
CA ARG A 44 -12.12 8.95 7.91
C ARG A 44 -13.48 8.26 7.91
N LEU A 45 -13.81 7.50 8.95
CA LEU A 45 -15.15 6.92 9.11
C LEU A 45 -16.23 7.98 9.36
N GLU A 46 -15.84 9.11 9.94
CA GLU A 46 -16.72 10.26 10.19
C GLU A 46 -16.82 11.23 9.00
N GLY A 47 -16.00 11.05 7.96
CA GLY A 47 -16.02 11.88 6.75
C GLY A 47 -17.16 11.51 5.79
N GLU A 48 -17.70 12.49 5.08
CA GLU A 48 -18.68 12.25 3.99
C GLU A 48 -18.05 11.50 2.81
N ASP A 49 -16.73 11.60 2.63
CA ASP A 49 -15.98 10.83 1.65
C ASP A 49 -15.67 9.43 2.21
N GLY A 50 -16.31 8.41 1.64
CA GLY A 50 -16.10 7.01 2.03
C GLY A 50 -14.64 6.56 1.97
N ILE A 51 -14.33 5.47 2.66
CA ILE A 51 -12.98 4.90 2.67
C ILE A 51 -12.77 4.09 1.39
N ASP A 52 -11.77 4.48 0.60
CA ASP A 52 -11.29 3.67 -0.51
C ASP A 52 -10.51 2.45 0.03
N CYS A 53 -11.23 1.34 0.18
CA CYS A 53 -10.68 0.05 0.61
C CYS A 53 -10.02 -0.73 -0.54
N TYR A 54 -10.09 -0.25 -1.78
CA TYR A 54 -9.66 -1.00 -2.96
C TYR A 54 -8.22 -0.70 -3.38
N GLY A 55 -7.59 0.32 -2.78
CA GLY A 55 -6.17 0.61 -2.96
C GLY A 55 -5.83 1.08 -4.38
N ASN A 56 -4.58 1.52 -4.56
CA ASN A 56 -4.13 1.98 -5.87
C ASN A 56 -3.94 0.76 -6.79
N GLU A 57 -4.77 0.61 -7.83
CA GLU A 57 -4.69 -0.49 -8.80
C GLU A 57 -3.28 -0.67 -9.39
N ARG A 58 -2.51 0.42 -9.50
CA ARG A 58 -1.11 0.41 -9.97
C ARG A 58 -0.18 -0.33 -9.03
N GLU A 59 -0.42 -0.23 -7.73
CA GLU A 59 0.33 -0.93 -6.69
C GLU A 59 -0.02 -2.43 -6.72
N PHE A 60 -1.31 -2.75 -6.87
CA PHE A 60 -1.78 -4.13 -7.07
C PHE A 60 -1.18 -4.82 -8.30
N LEU A 61 -1.01 -4.10 -9.42
CA LEU A 61 -0.34 -4.64 -10.62
C LEU A 61 1.14 -4.92 -10.36
N ALA A 62 1.87 -4.03 -9.69
CA ALA A 62 3.26 -4.24 -9.33
C ALA A 62 3.42 -5.45 -8.39
N GLU A 63 2.47 -5.63 -7.48
CA GLU A 63 2.39 -6.78 -6.60
C GLU A 63 2.19 -8.11 -7.33
N GLN A 64 1.55 -8.15 -8.51
CA GLN A 64 1.36 -9.39 -9.26
C GLN A 64 2.65 -9.92 -9.90
N ALA A 65 3.58 -9.02 -10.24
CA ALA A 65 4.86 -9.41 -10.86
C ALA A 65 5.69 -10.33 -9.95
N ARG A 66 5.51 -10.25 -8.62
CA ARG A 66 6.23 -11.07 -7.63
C ARG A 66 5.92 -12.57 -7.73
N PHE A 67 4.84 -12.94 -8.42
CA PHE A 67 4.41 -14.33 -8.60
C PHE A 67 5.02 -14.98 -9.85
N TYR A 68 5.64 -14.20 -10.74
CA TYR A 68 6.27 -14.75 -11.95
C TYR A 68 7.38 -15.75 -11.61
N ASN A 69 7.26 -16.98 -12.13
CA ASN A 69 8.21 -18.07 -11.95
C ASN A 69 8.59 -18.34 -10.48
N ASN A 70 7.68 -18.04 -9.56
CA ASN A 70 7.89 -18.19 -8.13
C ASN A 70 7.37 -19.55 -7.68
N LYS A 71 8.26 -20.38 -7.10
CA LYS A 71 7.91 -21.71 -6.60
C LYS A 71 6.98 -21.67 -5.38
N LEU A 72 7.03 -20.60 -4.59
CA LEU A 72 6.23 -20.48 -3.38
C LEU A 72 4.74 -20.41 -3.76
N LEU A 73 3.95 -21.31 -3.17
CA LEU A 73 2.52 -21.46 -3.43
C LEU A 73 2.15 -21.75 -4.89
N SER A 74 3.13 -22.09 -5.74
CA SER A 74 2.85 -22.53 -7.11
C SER A 74 2.07 -23.84 -7.07
N ASP A 75 0.96 -23.88 -7.81
CA ASP A 75 0.03 -25.00 -7.89
C ASP A 75 -0.07 -25.56 -9.32
N VAL A 76 0.71 -25.02 -10.25
CA VAL A 76 0.85 -25.50 -11.63
C VAL A 76 2.23 -25.20 -12.20
N ILE A 77 2.76 -26.10 -13.02
CA ILE A 77 4.03 -25.93 -13.74
C ILE A 77 3.71 -25.94 -15.24
N LEU A 78 4.07 -24.87 -15.96
CA LEU A 78 3.97 -24.81 -17.41
C LEU A 78 5.27 -25.33 -18.02
N GLN A 79 5.18 -26.27 -18.95
CA GLN A 79 6.33 -26.77 -19.70
C GLN A 79 6.28 -26.25 -21.14
N VAL A 80 7.30 -25.48 -21.54
CA VAL A 80 7.39 -24.85 -22.86
C VAL A 80 8.79 -25.13 -23.42
N GLU A 81 8.87 -25.82 -24.56
CA GLU A 81 10.14 -26.11 -25.25
C GLU A 81 11.24 -26.75 -24.36
N GLY A 82 10.84 -27.48 -23.31
CA GLY A 82 11.74 -28.12 -22.36
C GLY A 82 11.95 -27.34 -21.06
N ASP A 83 11.65 -26.04 -21.05
CA ASP A 83 11.73 -25.20 -19.86
C ASP A 83 10.51 -25.37 -18.96
N LYS A 84 10.70 -25.14 -17.66
CA LYS A 84 9.65 -25.21 -16.63
C LYS A 84 9.43 -23.85 -16.00
N TYR A 85 8.17 -23.42 -15.96
CA TYR A 85 7.73 -22.18 -15.35
C TYR A 85 6.76 -22.48 -14.20
N PHE A 86 7.13 -22.06 -12.99
CA PHE A 86 6.25 -22.16 -11.82
C PHE A 86 5.21 -21.05 -11.86
N ALA A 87 3.94 -21.43 -11.91
CA ALA A 87 2.84 -20.50 -12.02
C ALA A 87 1.76 -20.77 -10.96
N HIS A 88 0.78 -19.88 -10.92
CA HIS A 88 -0.31 -19.88 -9.95
C HIS A 88 -1.63 -19.84 -10.72
N LYS A 89 -2.51 -20.83 -10.54
CA LYS A 89 -3.79 -20.91 -11.24
C LYS A 89 -4.61 -19.65 -11.05
N LEU A 90 -4.64 -19.10 -9.83
CA LEU A 90 -5.38 -17.86 -9.55
C LEU A 90 -4.92 -16.69 -10.43
N VAL A 91 -3.61 -16.52 -10.60
CA VAL A 91 -3.03 -15.46 -11.45
C VAL A 91 -3.36 -15.72 -12.93
N LEU A 92 -3.27 -16.99 -13.36
CA LEU A 92 -3.56 -17.40 -14.73
C LEU A 92 -5.04 -17.21 -15.10
N VAL A 93 -5.97 -17.63 -14.24
CA VAL A 93 -7.43 -17.42 -14.39
C VAL A 93 -7.75 -15.94 -14.51
N LYS A 94 -7.24 -15.13 -13.56
CA LYS A 94 -7.44 -13.68 -13.57
C LYS A 94 -6.93 -13.03 -14.86
N SER A 95 -5.87 -13.57 -15.46
CA SER A 95 -5.22 -13.00 -16.64
C SER A 95 -5.77 -13.53 -17.97
N SER A 96 -6.55 -14.62 -17.99
CA SER A 96 -6.99 -15.27 -19.21
C SER A 96 -8.24 -16.12 -19.04
N GLN A 97 -9.27 -15.84 -19.84
CA GLN A 97 -10.50 -16.64 -19.93
C GLN A 97 -10.26 -18.08 -20.44
N VAL A 98 -9.11 -18.34 -21.08
CA VAL A 98 -8.74 -19.71 -21.46
C VAL A 98 -8.42 -20.50 -20.19
N PHE A 99 -7.61 -19.94 -19.29
CA PHE A 99 -7.28 -20.59 -18.03
C PHE A 99 -8.47 -20.64 -17.07
N GLU A 100 -9.34 -19.63 -17.07
CA GLU A 100 -10.62 -19.68 -16.36
C GLU A 100 -11.44 -20.91 -16.77
N ARG A 101 -11.71 -21.08 -18.07
CA ARG A 101 -12.46 -22.24 -18.58
C ARG A 101 -11.72 -23.56 -18.42
N MET A 102 -10.39 -23.54 -18.32
CA MET A 102 -9.57 -24.75 -18.15
C MET A 102 -9.61 -25.29 -16.72
N PHE A 103 -9.77 -24.41 -15.72
CA PHE A 103 -9.69 -24.77 -14.30
C PHE A 103 -11.05 -24.78 -13.57
N THR A 104 -12.14 -24.45 -14.26
CA THR A 104 -13.52 -24.49 -13.75
C THR A 104 -14.25 -25.68 -14.34
#